data_AF-A0AAV6YI35-F1
#
_entry.id   AF-A0AAV6YI35-F1
#
_cell.length_a   1.000
_cell.length_b   1.000
_cell.length_c   1.000
_cell.angle_alpha   90.00
_cell.angle_beta   90.00
_cell.angle_gamma   90.00
#
_symmetry.space_group_name_H-M   'P 1'
#
loop_
_entity.id
_entity.type
_entity.pdbx_description
1 polymer ?
#
loop_
_entity_poly.entity_id
_entity_poly.type
_entity_poly.pdbx_seq_one_letter_code
_entity_poly.pdbx_strand_id
1 'polypeptide(L)'
;ELKASNTAHFLHFLLNTTDYRILLKDEDHDRMYVGSKDYILSLDLQDINREPLIIHWPAKQQRIDECVLSGKDMNGECGNFIRLIQPWNRTHLYACGTGAYNPVCTYINRGRKAQVLGVRCSAGRCAR
;
A
#
# COMPACT_ATOMS: atom_id res chain seq x y z
N GLU A 1 14.80 -16.77 -18.64
CA GLU A 1 14.84 -16.02 -19.91
C GLU A 1 15.16 -14.54 -19.74
N LEU A 2 14.47 -13.75 -18.89
CA LEU A 2 14.82 -12.32 -18.69
C LEU A 2 16.13 -12.07 -17.90
N LYS A 3 16.43 -12.90 -16.88
CA LYS A 3 17.70 -12.83 -16.12
C LYS A 3 18.95 -13.12 -16.97
N ALA A 4 18.79 -13.94 -18.01
CA ALA A 4 19.91 -14.38 -18.87
C ALA A 4 20.30 -13.30 -19.90
N SER A 5 19.38 -12.38 -20.20
CA SER A 5 19.60 -11.30 -21.17
C SER A 5 20.24 -10.05 -20.55
N ASN A 6 20.46 -10.00 -19.22
CA ASN A 6 20.91 -8.81 -18.50
C ASN A 6 20.04 -7.54 -18.70
N THR A 7 18.82 -7.71 -19.19
CA THR A 7 17.84 -6.65 -19.45
C THR A 7 16.94 -6.37 -18.24
N ALA A 8 17.11 -7.13 -17.15
CA ALA A 8 16.33 -7.00 -15.93
C ALA A 8 17.24 -6.61 -14.74
N HIS A 9 16.97 -5.45 -14.14
CA HIS A 9 17.59 -5.02 -12.89
C HIS A 9 16.62 -5.29 -11.72
N PHE A 10 17.12 -5.89 -10.64
CA PHE A 10 16.34 -6.16 -9.44
C PHE A 10 16.45 -4.99 -8.48
N LEU A 11 15.31 -4.40 -8.11
CA LEU A 11 15.24 -3.48 -6.98
C LEU A 11 14.74 -4.24 -5.76
N HIS A 12 15.50 -4.14 -4.67
CA HIS A 12 15.10 -4.64 -3.37
C HIS A 12 14.83 -3.43 -2.48
N PHE A 13 13.57 -3.10 -2.27
CA PHE A 13 13.21 -2.10 -1.27
C PHE A 13 13.50 -2.70 0.11
N LEU A 14 14.10 -1.91 1.02
CA LEU A 14 14.42 -2.31 2.40
C LEU A 14 13.17 -2.44 3.29
N LEU A 15 12.08 -2.90 2.71
CA LEU A 15 10.85 -3.18 3.43
C LEU A 15 10.93 -4.63 3.86
N ASN A 16 10.81 -4.89 5.16
CA ASN A 16 10.71 -6.25 5.72
C ASN A 16 9.36 -6.92 5.37
N THR A 17 8.84 -6.69 4.16
CA THR A 17 7.64 -7.31 3.63
C THR A 17 7.96 -7.94 2.28
N THR A 18 7.57 -9.20 2.17
CA THR A 18 7.59 -9.96 0.91
C THR A 18 6.21 -10.00 0.25
N ASP A 19 5.16 -9.50 0.92
CA ASP A 19 3.77 -9.65 0.48
C ASP A 19 3.33 -8.54 -0.47
N TYR A 20 4.00 -8.40 -1.61
CA TYR A 20 3.59 -7.50 -2.68
C TYR A 20 2.43 -8.13 -3.46
N ARG A 21 1.22 -7.63 -3.26
CA ARG A 21 -0.01 -8.28 -3.79
C ARG A 21 -0.78 -7.46 -4.80
N ILE A 22 -0.67 -6.14 -4.74
CA ILE A 22 -1.45 -5.24 -5.59
C ILE A 22 -0.52 -4.42 -6.46
N LEU A 23 -0.82 -4.37 -7.75
CA LEU A 23 -0.06 -3.62 -8.73
C LEU A 23 -1.00 -2.79 -9.58
N LEU A 24 -0.80 -1.47 -9.58
CA LEU A 24 -1.55 -0.53 -10.41
C LEU A 24 -0.57 0.31 -11.22
N LYS A 25 -0.67 0.23 -12.55
CA LYS A 25 0.01 1.14 -13.47
C LYS A 25 -0.87 2.37 -13.69
N ASP A 26 -0.33 3.55 -13.44
CA ASP A 26 -0.96 4.85 -13.68
C ASP A 26 -0.20 5.56 -14.82
N GLU A 27 -0.64 5.31 -16.06
CA GLU A 27 0.00 5.84 -17.26
C GLU A 27 -0.10 7.36 -17.37
N ASP A 28 -1.19 7.95 -16.86
CA ASP A 28 -1.41 9.39 -16.91
C ASP A 28 -0.39 10.19 -16.08
N HIS A 29 0.20 9.55 -15.07
CA HIS A 29 1.12 10.19 -14.12
C HIS A 29 2.51 9.56 -14.11
N ASP A 30 2.80 8.67 -15.07
CA ASP A 30 4.05 7.89 -15.15
C ASP A 30 4.43 7.22 -13.82
N ARG A 31 3.44 6.58 -13.16
CA ARG A 31 3.64 5.96 -11.84
C ARG A 31 3.15 4.54 -11.77
N MET A 32 3.81 3.76 -10.91
CA MET A 32 3.41 2.40 -10.58
C MET A 32 3.22 2.27 -9.09
N TYR A 33 2.01 1.92 -8.68
CA TYR A 33 1.65 1.75 -7.29
C TYR A 33 1.71 0.27 -6.91
N VAL A 34 2.37 -0.02 -5.80
CA VAL A 34 2.53 -1.38 -5.28
C VAL A 34 1.96 -1.45 -3.86
N GLY A 35 0.94 -2.26 -3.64
CA GLY A 35 0.38 -2.52 -2.33
C GLY A 35 1.02 -3.75 -1.68
N SER A 36 1.40 -3.61 -0.40
CA SER A 36 2.01 -4.68 0.39
C SER A 36 1.43 -4.76 1.81
N LYS A 37 2.02 -5.52 2.73
CA LYS A 37 1.67 -5.46 4.14
C LYS A 37 2.12 -4.11 4.72
N ASP A 38 1.17 -3.33 5.24
CA ASP A 38 1.34 -2.03 5.91
C ASP A 38 1.90 -0.89 5.05
N TYR A 39 2.27 -1.14 3.80
CA TYR A 39 2.87 -0.12 2.91
C TYR A 39 2.23 -0.09 1.52
N ILE A 40 2.15 1.12 0.96
CA ILE A 40 1.92 1.38 -0.46
C ILE A 40 3.14 2.10 -1.02
N LEU A 41 3.72 1.58 -2.09
CA LEU A 41 4.83 2.19 -2.81
C LEU A 41 4.32 2.90 -4.05
N SER A 42 4.92 4.04 -4.37
CA SER A 42 4.72 4.74 -5.63
C SER A 42 6.07 4.89 -6.32
N LEU A 43 6.25 4.11 -7.38
CA LEU A 43 7.44 4.05 -8.21
C LEU A 43 7.28 5.00 -9.39
N ASP A 44 8.37 5.66 -9.76
CA ASP A 44 8.47 6.48 -10.97
C ASP A 44 8.73 5.53 -12.16
N LEU A 45 7.87 5.56 -13.18
CA LEU A 45 8.00 4.71 -14.36
C LEU A 45 9.07 5.20 -15.33
N GLN A 46 9.45 6.49 -15.27
CA GLN A 46 10.51 7.03 -16.13
C GLN A 46 11.90 6.70 -15.60
N ASP A 47 12.06 6.66 -14.27
CA ASP A 47 13.29 6.23 -13.62
C ASP A 47 13.01 5.42 -12.36
N ILE A 48 13.01 4.08 -12.51
CA ILE A 48 12.78 3.16 -11.39
C ILE A 48 13.92 3.13 -10.37
N ASN A 49 15.10 3.71 -10.69
CA ASN A 49 16.20 3.82 -9.73
C ASN A 49 16.00 4.99 -8.75
N ARG A 50 15.07 5.89 -9.06
CA ARG A 50 14.67 6.96 -8.16
C ARG A 50 14.05 6.37 -6.89
N GLU A 51 14.34 7.00 -5.75
CA GLU A 51 13.75 6.56 -4.49
C GLU A 51 12.21 6.51 -4.57
N PRO A 52 11.60 5.38 -4.19
CA PRO A 52 10.15 5.23 -4.21
C PRO A 52 9.53 6.16 -3.17
N LEU A 53 8.33 6.66 -3.46
CA LEU A 53 7.52 7.27 -2.42
C LEU A 53 6.86 6.17 -1.59
N ILE A 54 7.25 6.06 -0.32
CA ILE A 54 6.75 5.03 0.61
C ILE A 54 5.64 5.62 1.47
N ILE A 55 4.46 5.03 1.39
CA ILE A 55 3.30 5.38 2.21
C ILE A 55 3.13 4.30 3.26
N HIS A 56 3.49 4.62 4.51
CA HIS A 56 3.24 3.74 5.65
C HIS A 56 1.79 3.90 6.12
N TRP A 57 1.01 2.82 6.00
CA TRP A 57 -0.41 2.77 6.35
C TRP A 57 -0.73 1.48 7.13
N PRO A 58 -0.23 1.35 8.37
CA PRO A 58 -0.45 0.16 9.19
C PRO A 58 -1.86 0.13 9.79
N ALA A 59 -2.25 -1.04 10.32
CA ALA A 59 -3.44 -1.14 11.16
C ALA A 59 -3.27 -0.34 12.47
N LYS A 60 -4.37 0.11 13.08
CA LYS A 60 -4.33 0.80 14.38
C LYS A 60 -3.90 -0.19 15.46
N GLN A 61 -3.06 0.24 16.41
CA GLN A 61 -2.55 -0.63 17.48
C GLN A 61 -3.67 -1.39 18.22
N GLN A 62 -4.75 -0.71 18.58
CA GLN A 62 -5.91 -1.35 19.22
C GLN A 62 -6.46 -2.54 18.40
N ARG A 63 -6.51 -2.43 17.07
CA ARG A 63 -6.97 -3.52 16.20
C ARG A 63 -5.95 -4.66 16.10
N ILE A 64 -4.67 -4.34 16.15
CA ILE A 64 -3.61 -5.33 16.21
C ILE A 64 -3.75 -6.13 17.51
N ASP A 65 -3.94 -5.44 18.64
CA ASP A 65 -4.10 -6.07 19.96
C ASP A 65 -5.34 -6.97 19.98
N GLU A 66 -6.49 -6.50 19.48
CA GLU A 66 -7.73 -7.28 19.34
C GLU A 66 -7.54 -8.52 18.43
N CYS A 67 -6.79 -8.37 17.32
CA CYS A 67 -6.47 -9.47 16.42
C CYS A 67 -5.63 -10.55 17.12
N VAL A 68 -4.57 -10.14 17.84
CA VAL A 68 -3.71 -11.07 18.59
C VAL A 68 -4.48 -11.79 19.69
N LEU A 69 -5.34 -11.06 20.43
CA LEU A 69 -6.21 -11.64 21.46
C LEU A 69 -7.20 -12.67 20.89
N SER A 70 -7.53 -12.58 19.61
CA SER A 70 -8.37 -13.55 18.89
C SER A 70 -7.61 -14.83 18.49
N GLY A 71 -6.35 -14.98 18.91
CA GLY A 71 -5.52 -16.16 18.65
C GLY A 71 -4.75 -16.13 17.33
N LYS A 72 -4.54 -14.94 16.75
CA LYS A 72 -3.83 -14.74 15.48
C LYS A 72 -2.36 -14.38 15.70
N ASP A 73 -1.50 -14.74 14.75
CA ASP A 73 -0.07 -14.47 14.85
C ASP A 73 0.24 -12.98 14.65
N MET A 74 0.85 -12.36 15.67
CA MET A 74 1.22 -10.94 15.67
C MET A 74 2.09 -10.54 14.47
N ASN A 75 3.07 -11.37 14.13
CA ASN A 75 4.04 -11.06 13.08
C ASN A 75 3.48 -11.34 11.66
N GLY A 76 2.57 -12.30 11.53
CA GLY A 76 2.11 -12.83 10.24
C GLY A 76 0.77 -12.28 9.77
N GLU A 77 -0.21 -12.14 10.67
CA GLU A 77 -1.62 -12.00 10.28
C GLU A 77 -2.25 -10.66 10.70
N CYS A 78 -1.76 -10.04 11.78
CA CYS A 78 -2.37 -8.83 12.36
C CYS A 78 -1.90 -7.51 11.73
N GLY A 79 -1.70 -7.47 10.42
CA GLY A 79 -1.30 -6.27 9.67
C GLY A 79 -2.40 -5.71 8.77
N ASN A 80 -2.13 -4.55 8.16
CA ASN A 80 -2.94 -4.01 7.08
C ASN A 80 -2.43 -4.49 5.72
N PHE A 81 -3.00 -5.56 5.19
CA PHE A 81 -2.68 -6.04 3.86
C PHE A 81 -3.46 -5.25 2.83
N ILE A 82 -2.77 -4.52 1.96
CA ILE A 82 -3.42 -3.77 0.89
C ILE A 82 -4.00 -4.73 -0.13
N ARG A 83 -5.28 -4.56 -0.46
CA ARG A 83 -6.05 -5.45 -1.36
C ARG A 83 -6.67 -4.73 -2.55
N LEU A 84 -6.73 -3.40 -2.52
CA LEU A 84 -7.28 -2.60 -3.60
C LEU A 84 -6.50 -1.29 -3.69
N ILE A 85 -6.12 -0.92 -4.91
CA ILE A 85 -5.70 0.43 -5.26
C ILE A 85 -6.31 0.69 -6.63
N GLN A 86 -7.12 1.75 -6.74
CA GLN A 86 -7.73 2.13 -8.01
C GLN A 86 -7.79 3.65 -8.18
N PRO A 87 -7.79 4.14 -9.42
CA PRO A 87 -8.13 5.52 -9.74
C PRO A 87 -9.49 5.92 -9.13
N TRP A 88 -9.53 6.99 -8.34
CA TRP A 88 -10.81 7.59 -7.90
C TRP A 88 -11.18 8.79 -8.75
N ASN A 89 -10.24 9.71 -8.91
CA ASN A 89 -10.34 10.87 -9.77
C ASN A 89 -8.94 11.24 -10.28
N ARG A 90 -8.81 12.33 -11.04
CA ARG A 90 -7.52 12.76 -11.60
C ARG A 90 -6.45 13.03 -10.54
N THR A 91 -6.80 13.31 -9.29
CA THR A 91 -5.87 13.74 -8.23
C THR A 91 -5.70 12.73 -7.10
N HIS A 92 -6.59 11.74 -6.99
CA HIS A 92 -6.65 10.78 -5.90
C HIS A 92 -6.80 9.34 -6.40
N LEU A 93 -6.24 8.44 -5.61
CA LEU A 93 -6.49 7.01 -5.65
C LEU A 93 -7.41 6.63 -4.50
N TYR A 94 -8.22 5.61 -4.70
CA TYR A 94 -8.94 4.93 -3.65
C TYR A 94 -8.20 3.63 -3.31
N ALA A 95 -7.86 3.44 -2.04
CA ALA A 95 -7.13 2.27 -1.57
C ALA A 95 -7.85 1.61 -0.39
N CYS A 96 -7.85 0.28 -0.34
CA CYS A 96 -8.38 -0.50 0.77
C CYS A 96 -7.40 -1.59 1.20
N GLY A 97 -7.40 -1.88 2.50
CA GLY A 97 -6.65 -2.97 3.08
C GLY A 97 -7.41 -3.68 4.20
N THR A 98 -6.86 -4.78 4.68
CA THR A 98 -7.50 -5.66 5.68
C THR A 98 -7.57 -5.07 7.08
N GLY A 99 -6.71 -4.09 7.42
CA GLY A 99 -6.69 -3.41 8.71
C GLY A 99 -6.70 -4.33 9.94
N ALA A 100 -5.90 -5.40 9.95
CA ALA A 100 -5.91 -6.46 10.97
C ALA A 100 -7.30 -7.10 11.17
N TYR A 101 -7.84 -7.73 10.12
CA TYR A 101 -9.18 -8.33 10.05
C TYR A 101 -10.35 -7.35 10.24
N ASN A 102 -10.09 -6.04 10.21
CA ASN A 102 -11.09 -5.00 10.19
C ASN A 102 -10.84 -4.07 8.99
N PRO A 103 -11.47 -4.33 7.82
CA PRO A 103 -11.17 -3.64 6.58
C PRO A 103 -11.28 -2.12 6.69
N VAL A 104 -10.32 -1.42 6.08
CA VAL A 104 -10.25 0.04 6.06
C VAL A 104 -9.96 0.52 4.64
N CYS A 105 -10.53 1.67 4.28
CA CYS A 105 -10.33 2.32 3.00
C CYS A 105 -9.96 3.78 3.19
N THR A 106 -9.21 4.34 2.25
CA THR A 106 -8.78 5.74 2.27
C THR A 106 -8.58 6.30 0.87
N TYR A 107 -8.45 7.62 0.77
CA TYR A 107 -8.03 8.31 -0.44
C TYR A 107 -6.57 8.73 -0.33
N ILE A 108 -5.81 8.48 -1.39
CA ILE A 108 -4.38 8.81 -1.47
C ILE A 108 -4.20 9.85 -2.55
N ASN A 109 -3.57 10.98 -2.22
CA ASN A 109 -3.26 12.01 -3.21
C ASN A 109 -2.13 11.53 -4.13
N ARG A 110 -2.28 11.72 -5.44
CA ARG A 110 -1.30 11.33 -6.47
C ARG A 110 -0.03 12.23 -6.50
N GLY A 111 0.04 13.24 -5.64
CA GLY A 111 1.11 14.24 -5.59
C GLY A 111 2.52 13.71 -5.29
N ARG A 112 3.52 14.59 -5.46
CA ARG A 112 4.95 14.30 -5.20
C ARG A 112 5.31 14.21 -3.71
N LYS A 113 4.42 14.63 -2.81
CA LYS A 113 4.55 14.43 -1.35
C LYS A 113 3.40 13.53 -0.91
N ALA A 114 3.73 12.37 -0.33
CA ALA A 114 2.75 11.54 0.37
C ALA A 114 2.28 12.29 1.62
N GLN A 115 1.34 13.22 1.44
CA GLN A 115 0.57 13.71 2.57
C GLN A 115 -0.44 12.63 2.89
N VAL A 116 -0.08 11.78 3.85
CA VAL A 116 -1.03 11.01 4.63
C VAL A 116 -1.90 12.03 5.34
N LEU A 117 -2.94 12.53 4.66
CA LEU A 117 -4.08 13.13 5.35
C LEU A 117 -4.54 12.05 6.30
N GLY A 118 -4.32 12.26 7.60
CA GLY A 118 -4.72 11.34 8.65
C GLY A 118 -6.22 11.12 8.59
N VAL A 119 -6.66 10.13 7.82
CA VAL A 119 -8.06 9.77 7.74
C VAL A 119 -8.39 8.96 8.98
N ARG A 120 -8.95 9.64 9.99
CA ARG A 120 -9.77 8.99 11.00
C ARG A 120 -11.02 8.44 10.31
N CYS A 121 -10.95 7.24 9.76
CA CYS A 121 -12.15 6.42 9.62
C CYS A 121 -12.54 5.96 11.03
N SER A 122 -13.54 6.62 11.61
CA SER A 122 -14.37 6.06 12.65
C SER A 122 -15.14 4.88 12.05
N ALA A 123 -15.21 3.78 12.79
CA ALA A 123 -15.86 2.55 12.40
C ALA A 123 -17.23 2.83 11.74
N GLY A 124 -17.43 2.34 10.52
CA GLY A 124 -18.76 2.25 9.92
C GLY A 124 -19.22 3.36 8.97
N ARG A 125 -18.37 4.28 8.48
CA ARG A 125 -18.77 5.21 7.40
C ARG A 125 -17.73 5.32 6.29
N CYS A 126 -17.79 4.40 5.34
CA CYS A 126 -17.44 4.69 3.96
C CYS A 126 -18.74 5.19 3.30
N ALA A 127 -18.87 6.49 3.07
CA ALA A 127 -20.05 7.05 2.41
C ALA A 127 -20.02 6.76 0.89
N ARG A 128 -21.21 6.57 0.33
CA ARG A 128 -21.48 6.54 -1.13
C ARG A 128 -21.06 7.86 -1.78
#